data_AF-E4YZW4-F1
#
_entry.id   AF-E4YZW4-F1
#
_cell.length_a   1.000
_cell.length_b   1.000
_cell.length_c   1.000
_cell.angle_alpha   90.00
_cell.angle_beta   90.00
_cell.angle_gamma   90.00
#
_symmetry.space_group_name_H-M   'P 1'
#
loop_
_entity.id
_entity.type
_entity.pdbx_description
1 polymer ?
#
loop_
_entity_poly.entity_id
_entity_poly.type
_entity_poly.pdbx_seq_one_letter_code
_entity_poly.pdbx_strand_id
1 'polypeptide(L)'
;MNITSLGEILPLSSDKKTLLFLARWRRRTGGADREVLLSDMGLDVEFLLAHLMRRHIVEAIINHRKLIADGTQWKHSNEEWRPLNLQTPTALEKLKEEMSALNLTTFNQYCKDPCFVRLTATMISFARLCIPHTQAAMKLYSQELYHPIVDSITELLRSVTQSITKSMTEVKDQEKVKIVRRSAKFLASDLIPAVNKIIKEKTGKDPRSIQELLRNFLQSFPS
;
A
#
# COMPACT_ATOMS: atom_id res chain seq x y z
N MET A 1 21.83 31.17 -48.01
CA MET A 1 21.69 29.81 -48.56
C MET A 1 20.29 29.33 -48.28
N ASN A 2 19.52 29.08 -49.33
CA ASN A 2 18.17 28.51 -49.31
C ASN A 2 18.23 27.03 -48.93
N ILE A 3 17.35 26.60 -48.02
CA ILE A 3 16.75 25.25 -48.07
C ILE A 3 15.25 25.39 -47.79
N THR A 4 14.53 25.68 -48.87
CA THR A 4 13.10 25.39 -49.04
C THR A 4 12.93 23.88 -49.24
N SER A 5 12.45 23.15 -48.24
CA SER A 5 11.61 21.95 -48.44
C SER A 5 11.17 21.40 -47.08
N LEU A 6 9.90 21.60 -46.75
CA LEU A 6 9.06 20.71 -45.92
C LEU A 6 7.64 21.27 -45.98
N GLY A 7 7.16 21.44 -47.22
CA GLY A 7 5.73 21.38 -47.48
C GLY A 7 5.31 19.91 -47.38
N GLU A 8 4.08 19.71 -46.89
CA GLU A 8 3.36 18.43 -46.83
C GLU A 8 3.60 17.56 -45.58
N ILE A 9 2.96 17.97 -44.47
CA ILE A 9 2.24 17.02 -43.63
C ILE A 9 0.83 17.60 -43.39
N LEU A 10 -0.10 17.26 -44.27
CA LEU A 10 -1.54 17.39 -44.04
C LEU A 10 -1.97 16.26 -43.08
N PRO A 11 -2.69 16.53 -41.98
CA PRO A 11 -3.36 15.47 -41.26
C PRO A 11 -4.65 15.10 -41.98
N LEU A 12 -4.77 13.81 -42.29
CA LEU A 12 -5.97 13.08 -42.69
C LEU A 12 -7.09 13.28 -41.65
N SER A 13 -7.90 14.34 -41.80
CA SER A 13 -9.19 14.44 -41.11
C SER A 13 -10.19 15.18 -42.00
N SER A 14 -11.25 14.47 -42.39
CA SER A 14 -12.38 14.99 -43.17
C SER A 14 -13.39 15.76 -42.32
N ASP A 15 -13.14 15.93 -41.01
CA ASP A 15 -14.01 16.69 -40.14
C ASP A 15 -13.78 18.20 -40.31
N LYS A 16 -14.77 18.85 -40.95
CA LYS A 16 -14.82 20.30 -41.18
C LYS A 16 -14.67 21.10 -39.89
N LYS A 17 -15.09 20.58 -38.73
CA LYS A 17 -14.97 21.28 -37.44
C LYS A 17 -13.51 21.38 -36.99
N THR A 18 -12.74 20.31 -37.15
CA THR A 18 -11.31 20.27 -36.82
C THR A 18 -10.51 21.20 -37.73
N LEU A 19 -10.82 21.23 -39.03
CA LEU A 19 -10.17 22.15 -39.97
C LEU A 19 -10.52 23.62 -39.70
N LEU A 20 -11.77 23.93 -39.34
CA LEU A 20 -12.19 25.28 -38.94
C LEU A 20 -11.55 25.72 -37.62
N PHE A 21 -11.38 24.81 -36.67
CA PHE A 21 -10.68 25.07 -35.41
C PHE A 21 -9.21 25.41 -35.67
N LEU A 22 -8.50 24.60 -36.45
CA LEU A 22 -7.10 24.81 -36.80
C LEU A 22 -6.90 26.09 -37.63
N ALA A 23 -7.81 26.38 -38.58
CA ALA A 23 -7.75 27.60 -39.38
C ALA A 23 -8.05 28.87 -38.58
N ARG A 24 -8.97 28.82 -37.60
CA ARG A 24 -9.22 29.92 -36.66
C ARG A 24 -8.04 30.11 -35.70
N TRP A 25 -7.47 29.03 -35.21
CA TRP A 25 -6.33 29.05 -34.30
C TRP A 25 -5.10 29.68 -34.96
N ARG A 26 -4.76 29.24 -36.18
CA ARG A 26 -3.65 29.79 -36.98
C ARG A 26 -3.80 31.27 -37.34
N ARG A 27 -5.05 31.75 -37.44
CA ARG A 27 -5.35 33.17 -37.71
C ARG A 27 -5.26 34.03 -36.44
N ARG A 28 -5.36 33.41 -35.27
CA ARG A 28 -5.29 34.07 -33.95
C ARG A 28 -3.84 34.15 -33.44
N THR A 29 -3.03 33.16 -33.77
CA THR A 29 -1.59 33.13 -33.52
C THR A 29 -0.84 33.74 -34.71
N GLY A 30 -0.92 35.08 -34.83
CA GLY A 30 -0.08 35.81 -35.76
C GLY A 30 1.39 35.39 -35.59
N GLY A 31 2.04 35.03 -36.68
CA GLY A 31 3.33 34.35 -36.70
C GLY A 31 4.38 35.00 -35.82
N ALA A 32 4.86 34.22 -34.85
CA ALA A 32 6.17 34.27 -34.21
C ALA A 32 6.19 33.12 -33.21
N ASP A 33 7.30 32.40 -33.15
CA ASP A 33 7.60 31.35 -32.19
C ASP A 33 7.16 31.75 -30.77
N ARG A 34 6.00 31.24 -30.36
CA ARG A 34 5.63 31.13 -28.97
C ARG A 34 5.42 29.66 -28.73
N GLU A 35 6.29 29.06 -27.94
CA GLU A 35 5.93 27.87 -27.19
C GLU A 35 4.65 28.21 -26.44
N VAL A 36 3.51 27.81 -27.01
CA VAL A 36 2.23 27.98 -26.33
C VAL A 36 2.25 26.97 -25.21
N LEU A 37 2.55 27.44 -24.00
CA LEU A 37 2.42 26.66 -22.79
C LEU A 37 0.99 26.14 -22.71
N LEU A 38 0.81 24.82 -22.52
CA LEU A 38 -0.48 24.14 -22.48
C LEU A 38 -1.45 24.75 -21.44
N SER A 39 -0.90 25.41 -20.42
CA SER A 39 -1.61 26.22 -19.43
C SER A 39 -2.37 27.40 -20.05
N ASP A 40 -1.84 28.05 -21.08
CA ASP A 40 -2.46 29.19 -21.78
C ASP A 40 -3.65 28.75 -22.66
N MET A 41 -3.75 27.44 -22.96
CA MET A 41 -4.92 26.84 -23.61
C MET A 41 -6.00 26.38 -22.62
N GLY A 42 -5.83 26.64 -21.32
CA GLY A 42 -6.74 26.19 -20.27
C GLY A 42 -6.69 24.68 -20.01
N LEU A 43 -5.64 24.00 -20.48
CA LEU A 43 -5.46 22.56 -20.30
C LEU A 43 -4.61 22.32 -19.04
N ASP A 44 -5.29 21.99 -17.94
CA ASP A 44 -4.64 21.49 -16.74
C ASP A 44 -4.22 20.03 -16.96
N VAL A 45 -3.00 19.86 -17.46
CA VAL A 45 -2.39 18.55 -17.76
C VAL A 45 -2.21 17.74 -16.48
N GLU A 46 -1.96 18.39 -15.33
CA GLU A 46 -1.83 17.72 -14.04
C GLU A 46 -3.18 17.11 -13.62
N PHE A 47 -4.26 17.89 -13.72
CA PHE A 47 -5.61 17.40 -13.45
C PHE A 47 -6.02 16.24 -14.36
N LEU A 48 -5.76 16.36 -15.68
CA LEU A 48 -6.07 15.31 -16.64
C LEU A 48 -5.26 14.04 -16.39
N LEU A 49 -3.96 14.17 -16.10
CA LEU A 49 -3.12 13.02 -15.79
C LEU A 49 -3.56 12.35 -14.49
N ALA A 50 -3.82 13.13 -13.43
CA ALA A 50 -4.33 12.61 -12.17
C ALA A 50 -5.65 11.86 -12.37
N HIS A 51 -6.57 12.41 -13.18
CA HIS A 51 -7.85 11.78 -13.50
C HIS A 51 -7.67 10.45 -14.24
N LEU A 52 -6.83 10.41 -15.27
CA LEU A 52 -6.55 9.20 -16.05
C LEU A 52 -5.81 8.13 -15.22
N MET A 53 -4.90 8.54 -14.35
CA MET A 53 -4.10 7.63 -13.53
C MET A 53 -4.85 7.07 -12.33
N ARG A 54 -5.87 7.79 -11.83
CA ARG A 54 -6.60 7.44 -10.59
C ARG A 54 -7.06 5.98 -10.57
N ARG A 55 -7.73 5.54 -11.64
CA ARG A 55 -8.24 4.18 -11.74
C ARG A 55 -7.11 3.15 -11.67
N HIS A 56 -6.03 3.37 -12.41
CA HIS A 56 -4.90 2.46 -12.46
C HIS A 56 -4.13 2.40 -11.14
N ILE A 57 -4.01 3.52 -10.43
CA ILE A 57 -3.44 3.57 -9.07
C ILE A 57 -4.29 2.72 -8.12
N VAL A 58 -5.61 2.90 -8.13
CA VAL A 58 -6.53 2.11 -7.29
C VAL A 58 -6.42 0.62 -7.62
N GLU A 59 -6.46 0.25 -8.90
CA GLU A 59 -6.31 -1.14 -9.34
C GLU A 59 -4.96 -1.73 -8.89
N ALA A 60 -3.85 -1.00 -9.03
CA ALA A 60 -2.54 -1.46 -8.60
C ALA A 60 -2.47 -1.71 -7.08
N ILE A 61 -3.03 -0.80 -6.28
CA ILE A 61 -3.09 -0.94 -4.82
C ILE A 61 -3.93 -2.17 -4.43
N ILE A 62 -5.11 -2.33 -5.05
CA ILE A 62 -5.99 -3.47 -4.78
C ILE A 62 -5.34 -4.79 -5.20
N ASN A 63 -4.68 -4.84 -6.35
CA ASN A 63 -4.02 -6.04 -6.85
C ASN A 63 -2.83 -6.43 -5.97
N HIS A 64 -1.99 -5.47 -5.58
CA HIS A 64 -0.89 -5.74 -4.66
C HIS A 64 -1.39 -6.24 -3.30
N ARG A 65 -2.46 -5.63 -2.77
CA ARG A 65 -3.11 -6.13 -1.55
C ARG A 65 -3.53 -7.59 -1.70
N LYS A 66 -4.22 -7.95 -2.79
CA LYS A 66 -4.70 -9.33 -3.02
C LYS A 66 -3.54 -10.32 -3.01
N LEU A 67 -2.45 -10.01 -3.71
CA LEU A 67 -1.24 -10.85 -3.71
C LEU A 67 -0.70 -11.09 -2.29
N ILE A 68 -0.65 -10.04 -1.46
CA ILE A 68 -0.20 -10.17 -0.06
C ILE A 68 -1.20 -11.02 0.74
N ALA A 69 -2.50 -10.76 0.61
CA ALA A 69 -3.54 -11.46 1.34
C ALA A 69 -3.56 -12.96 1.00
N ASP A 70 -3.56 -13.31 -0.29
CA ASP A 70 -3.58 -14.69 -0.77
C ASP A 70 -2.32 -15.44 -0.32
N GLY A 71 -1.14 -14.83 -0.47
CA GLY A 71 0.12 -15.41 -0.04
C GLY A 71 0.20 -15.60 1.48
N THR A 72 -0.36 -14.67 2.25
CA THR A 72 -0.42 -14.76 3.72
C THR A 72 -1.40 -15.85 4.16
N GLN A 73 -2.57 -15.93 3.53
CA GLN A 73 -3.58 -16.93 3.83
C GLN A 73 -3.08 -18.35 3.51
N TRP A 74 -2.36 -18.51 2.40
CA TRP A 74 -1.71 -19.77 2.05
C TRP A 74 -0.69 -20.17 3.13
N LYS A 75 0.24 -19.27 3.49
CA LYS A 75 1.21 -19.52 4.57
C LYS A 75 0.54 -19.85 5.91
N HIS A 76 -0.52 -19.13 6.26
CA HIS A 76 -1.27 -19.33 7.50
C HIS A 76 -1.97 -20.69 7.55
N SER A 77 -2.52 -21.16 6.42
CA SER A 77 -3.17 -22.47 6.34
C SER A 77 -2.18 -23.64 6.54
N ASN A 78 -0.89 -23.39 6.27
CA ASN A 78 0.20 -24.35 6.45
C ASN A 78 1.03 -24.05 7.72
N GLU A 79 0.57 -23.17 8.60
CA GLU A 79 1.33 -22.71 9.76
C GLU A 79 1.39 -23.77 10.86
N GLU A 80 2.60 -24.08 11.32
CA GLU A 80 2.81 -25.07 12.38
C GLU A 80 2.70 -24.48 13.79
N TRP A 81 2.58 -23.15 13.88
CA TRP A 81 2.52 -22.36 15.12
C TRP A 81 3.74 -22.56 16.00
N ARG A 82 4.93 -22.44 15.40
CA ARG A 82 6.23 -22.56 16.08
C ARG A 82 7.00 -21.24 16.06
N PRO A 83 7.89 -20.99 17.03
CA PRO A 83 8.77 -19.83 17.00
C PRO A 83 9.65 -19.86 15.76
N LEU A 84 9.88 -18.70 15.16
CA LEU A 84 10.81 -18.58 14.04
C LEU A 84 12.25 -18.76 14.53
N ASN A 85 12.96 -19.72 13.94
CA ASN A 85 14.39 -19.91 14.13
C ASN A 85 15.15 -19.32 12.93
N LEU A 86 16.01 -18.34 13.19
CA LEU A 86 16.82 -17.67 12.17
C LEU A 86 18.18 -18.33 11.94
N GLN A 87 18.44 -19.45 12.64
CA GLN A 87 19.65 -20.28 12.60
C GLN A 87 20.91 -19.60 13.15
N THR A 88 21.07 -18.29 12.96
CA THR A 88 22.24 -17.52 13.36
C THR A 88 21.86 -16.26 14.14
N PRO A 89 22.68 -15.82 15.12
CA PRO A 89 22.48 -14.55 15.82
C PRO A 89 22.54 -13.34 14.88
N THR A 90 23.43 -13.39 13.88
CA THR A 90 23.56 -12.32 12.88
C THR A 90 22.27 -12.10 12.10
N ALA A 91 21.53 -13.17 11.77
CA ALA A 91 20.23 -13.04 11.11
C ALA A 91 19.16 -12.42 12.03
N LEU A 92 19.25 -12.66 13.34
CA LEU A 92 18.38 -12.02 14.33
C LEU A 92 18.65 -10.51 14.41
N GLU A 93 19.92 -10.08 14.46
CA GLU A 93 20.25 -8.65 14.47
C GLU A 93 19.78 -7.94 13.21
N LYS A 94 20.00 -8.53 12.03
CA LYS A 94 19.46 -7.99 10.77
C LYS A 94 17.93 -7.87 10.77
N LEU A 95 17.23 -8.85 11.34
CA LEU A 95 15.78 -8.79 11.46
C LEU A 95 15.34 -7.67 12.41
N LYS A 96 16.05 -7.44 13.52
CA LYS A 96 15.73 -6.35 14.45
C LYS A 96 15.88 -4.98 13.77
N GLU A 97 16.97 -4.79 13.02
CA GLU A 97 17.20 -3.57 12.23
C GLU A 97 16.09 -3.36 11.20
N GLU A 98 15.71 -4.41 10.48
CA GLU A 98 14.63 -4.36 9.50
C GLU A 98 13.28 -4.02 10.13
N MET A 99 12.91 -4.67 11.24
CA MET A 99 11.66 -4.37 11.95
C MET A 99 11.65 -2.94 12.49
N SER A 100 12.79 -2.43 12.97
CA SER A 100 12.94 -1.04 13.36
C SER A 100 12.74 -0.08 12.18
N ALA A 101 13.28 -0.39 10.99
CA ALA A 101 13.07 0.41 9.78
C ALA A 101 11.60 0.40 9.31
N LEU A 102 10.82 -0.61 9.70
CA LEU A 102 9.37 -0.66 9.53
C LEU A 102 8.60 0.05 10.65
N ASN A 103 9.24 0.82 11.53
CA ASN A 103 8.64 1.47 12.70
C ASN A 103 8.10 0.51 13.77
N LEU A 104 8.58 -0.73 13.82
CA LEU A 104 8.24 -1.72 14.85
C LEU A 104 9.31 -1.74 15.95
N THR A 105 9.45 -0.63 16.67
CA THR A 105 10.55 -0.39 17.64
C THR A 105 10.50 -1.31 18.86
N THR A 106 9.33 -1.83 19.20
CA THR A 106 9.08 -2.77 20.30
C THR A 106 9.36 -4.22 19.93
N PHE A 107 9.71 -4.53 18.67
CA PHE A 107 9.88 -5.88 18.16
C PHE A 107 10.85 -6.75 18.99
N ASN A 108 11.87 -6.12 19.58
CA ASN A 108 12.87 -6.79 20.43
C ASN A 108 12.24 -7.59 21.58
N GLN A 109 11.06 -7.21 22.08
CA GLN A 109 10.34 -7.95 23.14
C GLN A 109 9.91 -9.37 22.73
N TYR A 110 9.85 -9.65 21.42
CA TYR A 110 9.52 -10.95 20.87
C TYR A 110 10.76 -11.80 20.58
N CYS A 111 11.96 -11.22 20.62
CA CYS A 111 13.20 -11.94 20.37
C CYS A 111 13.60 -12.78 21.59
N LYS A 112 14.20 -13.94 21.33
CA LYS A 112 14.82 -14.81 22.34
C LYS A 112 16.19 -15.24 21.82
N ASP A 113 17.22 -14.93 22.60
CA ASP A 113 18.58 -15.27 22.23
C ASP A 113 18.80 -16.79 22.22
N PRO A 114 19.69 -17.31 21.34
CA PRO A 114 20.58 -16.55 20.46
C PRO A 114 20.03 -16.25 19.05
N CYS A 115 18.94 -16.89 18.59
CA CYS A 115 18.48 -16.75 17.20
C CYS A 115 16.97 -17.01 16.98
N PHE A 116 16.16 -16.93 18.04
CA PHE A 116 14.73 -17.23 17.97
C PHE A 116 13.87 -15.96 18.06
N VAL A 117 12.71 -16.01 17.42
CA VAL A 117 11.63 -15.03 17.60
C VAL A 117 10.37 -15.78 18.02
N ARG A 118 9.70 -15.29 19.06
CA ARG A 118 8.47 -15.87 19.64
C ARG A 118 7.21 -15.54 18.81
N LEU A 119 7.40 -15.31 17.52
CA LEU A 119 6.39 -15.10 16.49
C LEU A 119 6.63 -16.11 15.37
N THR A 120 5.62 -16.33 14.53
CA THR A 120 5.75 -17.26 13.40
C THR A 120 6.40 -16.60 12.18
N ALA A 121 6.91 -17.43 11.27
CA ALA A 121 7.46 -16.96 9.99
C ALA A 121 6.43 -16.19 9.16
N THR A 122 5.16 -16.61 9.21
CA THR A 122 4.05 -15.92 8.52
C THR A 122 3.85 -14.51 9.06
N MET A 123 3.92 -14.32 10.37
CA MET A 123 3.72 -13.00 10.98
C MET A 123 4.82 -12.01 10.59
N ILE A 124 6.08 -12.46 10.60
CA ILE A 124 7.22 -11.65 10.13
C ILE A 124 7.08 -11.33 8.64
N SER A 125 6.74 -12.34 7.82
CA SER A 125 6.51 -12.13 6.38
C SER A 125 5.39 -11.13 6.12
N PHE A 126 4.31 -11.18 6.89
CA PHE A 126 3.18 -10.26 6.74
C PHE A 126 3.60 -8.83 7.10
N ALA A 127 4.33 -8.62 8.21
CA ALA A 127 4.83 -7.31 8.59
C ALA A 127 5.72 -6.69 7.49
N ARG A 128 6.63 -7.50 6.92
CA ARG A 128 7.50 -7.12 5.79
C ARG A 128 6.75 -6.69 4.53
N LEU A 129 5.51 -7.12 4.36
CA LEU A 129 4.71 -6.78 3.18
C LEU A 129 3.68 -5.68 3.47
N CYS A 130 2.99 -5.76 4.61
CA CYS A 130 1.89 -4.88 4.97
C CYS A 130 2.35 -3.42 5.18
N ILE A 131 3.49 -3.22 5.85
CA ILE A 131 4.00 -1.87 6.13
C ILE A 131 4.50 -1.21 4.84
N PRO A 132 5.36 -1.84 4.02
CA PRO A 132 5.76 -1.25 2.74
C PRO A 132 4.58 -1.04 1.78
N HIS A 133 3.60 -1.94 1.76
CA HIS A 133 2.37 -1.74 0.99
C HIS A 133 1.64 -0.45 1.40
N THR A 134 1.47 -0.25 2.71
CA THR A 134 0.85 0.96 3.26
C THR A 134 1.67 2.21 2.91
N GLN A 135 2.99 2.19 3.11
CA GLN A 135 3.88 3.29 2.77
C GLN A 135 3.81 3.64 1.28
N ALA A 136 3.80 2.64 0.41
CA ALA A 136 3.69 2.82 -1.04
C ALA A 136 2.33 3.45 -1.42
N ALA A 137 1.22 2.95 -0.85
CA ALA A 137 -0.09 3.53 -1.07
C ALA A 137 -0.15 5.00 -0.61
N MET A 138 0.45 5.32 0.55
CA MET A 138 0.48 6.69 1.07
C MET A 138 1.41 7.63 0.28
N LYS A 139 2.41 7.12 -0.44
CA LYS A 139 3.20 7.91 -1.40
C LYS A 139 2.36 8.37 -2.60
N LEU A 140 1.36 7.59 -2.99
CA LEU A 140 0.43 7.88 -4.09
C LEU A 140 -0.83 8.63 -3.63
N TYR A 141 -0.89 9.03 -2.36
CA TYR A 141 -2.08 9.61 -1.76
C TYR A 141 -2.49 10.95 -2.38
N SER A 142 -3.77 11.03 -2.76
CA SER A 142 -4.53 12.27 -2.95
C SER A 142 -5.84 12.17 -2.15
N GLN A 143 -6.53 13.29 -1.92
CA GLN A 143 -7.79 13.29 -1.16
C GLN A 143 -8.84 12.34 -1.75
N GLU A 144 -8.89 12.25 -3.08
CA GLU A 144 -9.80 11.40 -3.84
C GLU A 144 -9.50 9.90 -3.67
N LEU A 145 -8.25 9.57 -3.35
CA LEU A 145 -7.78 8.20 -3.13
C LEU A 145 -7.89 7.76 -1.68
N TYR A 146 -8.33 8.64 -0.76
CA TYR A 146 -8.40 8.34 0.66
C TYR A 146 -9.20 7.05 0.94
N HIS A 147 -10.46 6.98 0.48
CA HIS A 147 -11.32 5.83 0.74
C HIS A 147 -10.77 4.54 0.11
N PRO A 148 -10.43 4.48 -1.19
CA PRO A 148 -9.84 3.27 -1.79
C PRO A 148 -8.59 2.76 -1.07
N ILE A 149 -7.69 3.66 -0.65
CA ILE A 149 -6.47 3.30 0.06
C ILE A 149 -6.80 2.72 1.44
N VAL A 150 -7.60 3.44 2.23
CA VAL A 150 -7.98 3.03 3.58
C VAL A 150 -8.75 1.72 3.57
N ASP A 151 -9.70 1.54 2.65
CA ASP A 151 -10.48 0.31 2.52
C ASP A 151 -9.59 -0.86 2.14
N SER A 152 -8.65 -0.66 1.21
CA SER A 152 -7.65 -1.67 0.84
C SER A 152 -6.81 -2.09 2.04
N ILE A 153 -6.21 -1.13 2.77
CA ILE A 153 -5.38 -1.44 3.93
C ILE A 153 -6.20 -2.11 5.04
N THR A 154 -7.42 -1.63 5.29
CA THR A 154 -8.32 -2.21 6.29
C THR A 154 -8.65 -3.67 5.93
N GLU A 155 -8.92 -3.97 4.66
CA GLU A 155 -9.17 -5.34 4.20
C GLU A 155 -7.96 -6.25 4.38
N LEU A 156 -6.75 -5.74 4.15
CA LEU A 156 -5.51 -6.49 4.38
C LEU A 156 -5.31 -6.82 5.87
N LEU A 157 -5.58 -5.86 6.76
CA LEU A 157 -5.53 -6.10 8.20
C LEU A 157 -6.65 -7.04 8.66
N ARG A 158 -7.82 -6.95 8.02
CA ARG A 158 -8.99 -7.79 8.31
C ARG A 158 -8.69 -9.25 8.02
N SER A 159 -8.04 -9.54 6.90
CA SER A 159 -7.70 -10.92 6.54
C SER A 159 -6.79 -11.57 7.60
N VAL A 160 -5.72 -10.90 8.04
CA VAL A 160 -4.80 -11.48 9.03
C VAL A 160 -5.44 -11.58 10.42
N THR A 161 -6.24 -10.60 10.81
CA THR A 161 -6.94 -10.63 12.12
C THR A 161 -7.96 -11.76 12.17
N GLN A 162 -8.75 -11.95 11.11
CA GLN A 162 -9.68 -13.09 11.01
C GLN A 162 -8.95 -14.44 11.07
N SER A 163 -7.84 -14.59 10.33
CA SER A 163 -7.01 -15.79 10.36
C SER A 163 -6.50 -16.11 11.76
N ILE A 164 -6.04 -15.10 12.51
CA ILE A 164 -5.54 -15.27 13.89
C ILE A 164 -6.67 -15.59 14.86
N THR A 165 -7.81 -14.89 14.76
CA THR A 165 -8.99 -15.18 15.58
C THR A 165 -9.48 -16.61 15.37
N LYS A 166 -9.53 -17.07 14.12
CA LYS A 166 -9.87 -18.45 13.78
C LYS A 166 -8.88 -19.45 14.38
N SER A 167 -7.58 -19.19 14.29
CA SER A 167 -6.58 -20.10 14.86
C SER A 167 -6.62 -20.18 16.38
N MET A 168 -7.13 -19.15 17.07
CA MET A 168 -7.31 -19.20 18.52
C MET A 168 -8.34 -20.26 18.95
N THR A 169 -9.35 -20.54 18.12
CA THR A 169 -10.38 -21.54 18.42
C THR A 169 -10.01 -22.93 17.91
N GLU A 170 -9.24 -23.02 16.82
CA GLU A 170 -8.89 -24.30 16.18
C GLU A 170 -7.64 -24.96 16.79
N VAL A 171 -6.67 -24.18 17.25
CA VAL A 171 -5.42 -24.71 17.81
C VAL A 171 -5.66 -25.20 19.24
N LYS A 172 -5.54 -26.52 19.45
CA LYS A 172 -5.79 -27.17 20.76
C LYS A 172 -4.54 -27.29 21.63
N ASP A 173 -3.36 -27.29 21.02
CA ASP A 173 -2.07 -27.38 21.71
C ASP A 173 -1.78 -26.09 22.48
N GLN A 174 -1.60 -26.21 23.79
CA GLN A 174 -1.42 -25.06 24.69
C GLN A 174 -0.15 -24.24 24.42
N GLU A 175 0.94 -24.87 23.99
CA GLU A 175 2.17 -24.14 23.63
C GLU A 175 1.99 -23.37 22.32
N LYS A 176 1.28 -23.97 21.35
CA LYS A 176 0.93 -23.29 20.10
C LYS A 176 -0.05 -22.14 20.34
N VAL A 177 -1.04 -22.31 21.21
CA VAL A 177 -1.95 -21.23 21.63
C VAL A 177 -1.19 -20.04 22.22
N LYS A 178 -0.13 -20.27 23.01
CA LYS A 178 0.73 -19.18 23.51
C LYS A 178 1.39 -18.40 22.37
N ILE A 179 1.74 -19.06 21.26
CA ILE A 179 2.31 -18.40 20.07
C ILE A 179 1.22 -17.64 19.32
N VAL A 180 0.02 -18.21 19.13
CA VAL A 180 -1.13 -17.51 18.54
C VAL A 180 -1.43 -16.22 19.33
N ARG A 181 -1.47 -16.29 20.68
CA ARG A 181 -1.68 -15.11 21.54
C ARG A 181 -0.60 -14.05 21.40
N ARG A 182 0.68 -14.46 21.27
CA ARG A 182 1.78 -13.50 21.03
C ARG A 182 1.66 -12.84 19.66
N SER A 183 1.29 -13.61 18.63
CA SER A 183 1.02 -13.08 17.30
C SER A 183 -0.15 -12.10 17.31
N ALA A 184 -1.23 -12.40 18.04
CA ALA A 184 -2.36 -11.49 18.23
C ALA A 184 -1.93 -10.19 18.95
N LYS A 185 -1.12 -10.30 20.01
CA LYS A 185 -0.56 -9.15 20.72
C LYS A 185 0.29 -8.29 19.78
N PHE A 186 1.19 -8.91 19.00
CA PHE A 186 2.03 -8.19 18.04
C PHE A 186 1.19 -7.43 17.00
N LEU A 187 0.14 -8.06 16.47
CA LEU A 187 -0.78 -7.38 15.54
C LEU A 187 -1.46 -6.17 16.19
N ALA A 188 -2.02 -6.35 17.38
CA ALA A 188 -2.83 -5.33 18.04
C ALA A 188 -2.01 -4.18 18.62
N SER A 189 -0.86 -4.49 19.22
CA SER A 189 -0.04 -3.51 19.95
C SER A 189 1.05 -2.86 19.11
N ASP A 190 1.52 -3.51 18.04
CA ASP A 190 2.66 -3.03 17.26
C ASP A 190 2.29 -2.78 15.79
N LEU A 191 1.81 -3.81 15.08
CA LEU A 191 1.62 -3.73 13.63
C LEU A 191 0.49 -2.78 13.21
N ILE A 192 -0.72 -2.98 13.73
CA ILE A 192 -1.89 -2.14 13.39
C ILE A 192 -1.63 -0.67 13.79
N PRO A 193 -1.10 -0.36 14.98
CA PRO A 193 -0.70 1.00 15.34
C PRO A 193 0.35 1.60 14.40
N ALA A 194 1.36 0.84 13.97
CA ALA A 194 2.36 1.32 13.01
C ALA A 194 1.73 1.68 11.65
N VAL A 195 0.82 0.84 11.14
CA VAL A 195 0.06 1.11 9.91
C VAL A 195 -0.81 2.36 10.06
N ASN A 196 -1.54 2.47 11.18
CA ASN A 196 -2.38 3.63 11.48
C ASN A 196 -1.55 4.92 11.57
N LYS A 197 -0.36 4.87 12.18
CA LYS A 197 0.57 6.01 12.27
C LYS A 197 0.99 6.50 10.89
N ILE A 198 1.32 5.60 9.95
CA ILE A 198 1.71 5.97 8.58
C ILE A 198 0.56 6.72 7.88
N ILE A 199 -0.68 6.27 8.04
CA ILE A 199 -1.84 6.94 7.44
C ILE A 199 -2.08 8.29 8.12
N LYS A 200 -1.99 8.36 9.45
CA LYS A 200 -2.19 9.58 10.22
C LYS A 200 -1.15 10.66 9.86
N GLU A 201 0.11 10.29 9.70
CA GLU A 201 1.18 11.22 9.32
C GLU A 201 0.91 11.89 7.97
N LYS A 202 0.28 11.17 7.03
CA LYS A 202 0.01 11.69 5.69
C LYS A 202 -1.35 12.39 5.57
N THR A 203 -2.35 11.98 6.35
CA THR A 203 -3.75 12.46 6.22
C THR A 203 -4.22 13.36 7.36
N GLY A 204 -3.47 13.40 8.47
CA GLY A 204 -3.86 14.05 9.72
C GLY A 204 -4.99 13.34 10.48
N LYS A 205 -5.44 12.16 10.02
CA LYS A 205 -6.62 11.46 10.55
C LYS A 205 -6.30 10.02 10.92
N ASP A 206 -6.92 9.54 11.99
CA ASP A 206 -6.98 8.13 12.34
C ASP A 206 -8.18 7.48 11.61
N PRO A 207 -7.99 6.53 10.68
CA PRO A 207 -9.10 5.93 9.96
C PRO A 207 -10.02 5.12 10.88
N ARG A 208 -11.30 5.52 10.96
CA ARG A 208 -12.31 4.86 11.81
C ARG A 208 -12.41 3.36 11.56
N SER A 209 -12.33 2.94 10.30
CA SER A 209 -12.41 1.52 9.90
C SER A 209 -11.30 0.67 10.53
N ILE A 210 -10.09 1.20 10.66
CA ILE A 210 -8.95 0.51 11.29
C ILE A 210 -9.11 0.49 12.81
N GLN A 211 -9.62 1.58 13.40
CA GLN A 211 -9.91 1.64 14.84
C GLN A 211 -10.99 0.66 15.25
N GLU A 212 -12.08 0.57 14.47
CA GLU A 212 -13.17 -0.39 14.67
C GLU A 212 -12.66 -1.82 14.51
N LEU A 213 -11.85 -2.09 13.49
CA LEU A 213 -11.22 -3.39 13.29
C LEU A 213 -10.37 -3.80 14.50
N LEU A 214 -9.51 -2.90 15.00
CA LEU A 214 -8.67 -3.16 16.16
C LEU A 214 -9.54 -3.43 17.41
N ARG A 215 -10.58 -2.63 17.63
CA ARG A 215 -11.51 -2.80 18.75
C ARG A 215 -12.20 -4.17 18.70
N ASN A 216 -12.75 -4.54 17.54
CA ASN A 216 -13.44 -5.82 17.34
C ASN A 216 -12.47 -7.00 17.48
N PHE A 217 -11.23 -6.83 17.00
CA PHE A 217 -10.18 -7.83 17.14
C PHE A 217 -9.83 -8.04 18.62
N LEU A 218 -9.62 -6.98 19.39
CA LEU A 218 -9.33 -7.08 20.83
C LEU A 218 -10.48 -7.74 21.61
N GLN A 219 -11.73 -7.45 21.26
CA GLN A 219 -12.91 -8.10 21.88
C GLN A 219 -12.99 -9.60 21.59
N SER A 220 -12.32 -10.07 20.53
CA SER A 220 -12.26 -11.50 20.18
C SER A 220 -11.34 -12.30 21.12
N PHE A 221 -10.59 -11.64 22.00
CA PHE A 221 -9.67 -12.27 22.96
C PHE A 221 -10.09 -11.92 24.39
N PRO A 222 -10.71 -12.83 25.14
CA PRO A 222 -10.92 -12.62 26.57
C PRO A 222 -9.56 -12.51 27.28
N SER A 223 -9.52 -11.66 28.30
CA SER A 223 -8.33 -11.33 29.11
C SER A 223 -7.77 -12.54 29.86
#